data_AF-A0A3D4U1L8-F1
#
_entry.id   AF-A0A3D4U1L8-F1
#
_cell.length_a   1.000
_cell.length_b   1.000
_cell.length_c   1.000
_cell.angle_alpha   90.00
_cell.angle_beta   90.00
_cell.angle_gamma   90.00
#
_symmetry.space_group_name_H-M   'P 1'
#
loop_
_entity.id
_entity.type
_entity.pdbx_description
1 polymer ?
#
loop_
_entity_poly.entity_id
_entity_poly.type
_entity_poly.pdbx_seq_one_letter_code
_entity_poly.pdbx_strand_id
1 'polypeptide(L)'
;MESVSSYIDVQTKLKDKGKLLLLIYKSGHGESECAYQNLEAVLKKDNSIPAFYADVNDVLDIHPKYGVTKVPSLIILDSGRSEKVIEGCKNDSRYKVLFTKSFGKTKNNSPKDKIKKQVVVYSTPTCGWCVSLKRWLDDNRIAYIDTDISKDEKAAQSLIKLTGHTGVPQIKIDKEIVVGFQLPRLKELLEIK
;
A
#
# COMPACT_ATOMS: atom_id res chain seq x y z
N MET A 1 -12.10 3.81 -21.43
CA MET A 1 -12.22 2.45 -20.86
C MET A 1 -12.84 1.56 -21.93
N GLU A 2 -12.65 0.25 -21.84
CA GLU A 2 -13.26 -0.70 -22.77
C GLU A 2 -14.45 -1.42 -22.12
N SER A 3 -15.49 -1.74 -22.88
CA SER A 3 -16.60 -2.55 -22.37
C SER A 3 -16.17 -4.02 -22.18
N VAL A 4 -16.88 -4.71 -21.30
CA VAL A 4 -16.87 -6.17 -21.19
C VAL A 4 -18.27 -6.71 -21.45
N SER A 5 -18.32 -7.88 -22.06
CA SER A 5 -19.57 -8.51 -22.52
C SER A 5 -20.08 -9.63 -21.62
N SER A 6 -19.23 -10.19 -20.76
CA SER A 6 -19.57 -11.30 -19.87
C SER A 6 -18.54 -11.47 -18.75
N TYR A 7 -18.86 -12.31 -17.76
CA TYR A 7 -17.90 -12.75 -16.76
C TYR A 7 -16.68 -13.47 -17.37
N ILE A 8 -16.88 -14.27 -18.42
CA ILE A 8 -15.81 -15.00 -19.11
C ILE A 8 -14.84 -14.03 -19.79
N ASP A 9 -15.37 -12.97 -20.40
CA ASP A 9 -14.58 -11.89 -21.01
C ASP A 9 -13.71 -11.18 -19.95
N VAL A 10 -14.29 -10.84 -18.80
CA VAL A 10 -13.55 -10.28 -17.65
C VAL A 10 -12.41 -11.20 -17.22
N GLN A 11 -12.66 -12.50 -17.08
CA GLN A 11 -11.63 -13.47 -16.67
C GLN A 11 -10.52 -13.61 -17.72
N THR A 12 -10.86 -13.54 -19.00
CA THR A 12 -9.88 -13.58 -20.09
C THR A 12 -8.97 -12.36 -20.06
N LYS A 13 -9.56 -11.17 -19.91
CA LYS A 13 -8.82 -9.90 -19.76
C LYS A 13 -7.97 -9.88 -18.49
N LEU A 14 -8.45 -10.47 -17.39
CA LEU A 14 -7.69 -10.58 -16.14
C LEU A 14 -6.46 -11.49 -16.31
N LYS A 15 -6.60 -12.62 -17.01
CA LYS A 15 -5.46 -13.51 -17.32
C LYS A 15 -4.40 -12.83 -18.18
N ASP A 16 -4.81 -12.00 -19.15
CA ASP A 16 -3.90 -11.25 -20.02
C ASP A 16 -3.18 -10.12 -19.28
N LYS A 17 -3.91 -9.34 -18.48
CA LYS A 17 -3.39 -8.12 -17.84
C LYS A 17 -2.80 -8.35 -16.44
N GLY A 18 -3.11 -9.46 -15.79
CA GLY A 18 -2.74 -9.80 -14.41
C GLY A 18 -3.50 -9.00 -13.34
N LYS A 19 -3.76 -7.71 -13.58
CA LYS A 19 -4.54 -6.82 -12.72
C LYS A 19 -5.32 -5.80 -13.53
N LEU A 20 -6.59 -5.57 -13.20
CA LEU A 20 -7.45 -4.61 -13.91
C LEU A 20 -8.51 -3.97 -13.01
N LEU A 21 -9.05 -2.85 -13.48
CA LEU A 21 -10.22 -2.18 -12.91
C LEU A 21 -11.49 -2.61 -13.64
N LEU A 22 -12.54 -2.88 -12.89
CA LEU A 22 -13.86 -3.17 -13.43
C LEU A 22 -14.91 -2.26 -12.76
N LEU A 23 -15.49 -1.35 -13.54
CA LEU A 23 -16.63 -0.56 -13.12
C LEU A 23 -17.93 -1.28 -13.52
N ILE A 24 -18.74 -1.66 -12.55
CA ILE A 24 -20.10 -2.14 -12.78
C ILE A 24 -21.04 -0.96 -12.54
N TYR A 25 -21.75 -0.53 -13.57
CA TYR A 25 -22.66 0.61 -13.50
C TYR A 25 -23.95 0.32 -14.27
N LYS A 26 -24.91 1.25 -14.20
CA LYS A 26 -26.16 1.19 -14.96
C LYS A 26 -26.31 2.48 -15.75
N SER A 27 -26.34 2.40 -17.08
CA SER A 27 -26.57 3.59 -17.90
C SER A 27 -27.96 4.19 -17.65
N GLY A 28 -28.05 5.52 -17.80
CA GLY A 28 -29.28 6.27 -17.56
C GLY A 28 -29.59 6.52 -16.07
N HIS A 29 -28.70 6.15 -15.16
CA HIS A 29 -28.80 6.47 -13.73
C HIS A 29 -27.77 7.53 -13.33
N GLY A 30 -28.21 8.65 -12.74
CA GLY A 30 -27.36 9.82 -12.52
C GLY A 30 -26.07 9.54 -11.74
N GLU A 31 -26.14 8.74 -10.67
CA GLU A 31 -24.94 8.38 -9.89
C GLU A 31 -23.96 7.50 -10.68
N SER A 32 -24.48 6.64 -11.55
CA SER A 32 -23.70 5.73 -12.37
C SER A 32 -22.95 6.47 -13.48
N GLU A 33 -23.62 7.41 -14.14
CA GLU A 33 -23.02 8.31 -15.13
C GLU A 33 -21.91 9.17 -14.50
N CYS A 34 -22.19 9.73 -13.33
CA CYS A 34 -21.23 10.52 -12.56
C CYS A 34 -19.97 9.69 -12.21
N ALA A 35 -20.15 8.44 -11.78
CA ALA A 35 -19.03 7.55 -11.50
C ALA A 35 -18.22 7.22 -12.76
N TYR A 36 -18.89 6.91 -13.88
CA TYR A 36 -18.25 6.63 -15.16
C TYR A 36 -17.40 7.82 -15.63
N GLN A 37 -17.98 9.03 -15.66
CA GLN A 37 -17.31 10.24 -16.14
C GLN A 37 -16.07 10.59 -15.31
N ASN A 38 -16.20 10.56 -13.98
CA ASN A 38 -15.07 10.87 -13.09
C ASN A 38 -13.96 9.82 -13.21
N LEU A 39 -14.32 8.54 -13.33
CA LEU A 39 -13.35 7.46 -13.53
C LEU A 39 -12.61 7.62 -14.86
N GLU A 40 -13.35 7.88 -15.94
CA GLU A 40 -12.80 8.06 -17.27
C GLU A 40 -11.87 9.28 -17.34
N ALA A 41 -12.25 10.39 -16.71
CA ALA A 41 -11.44 11.61 -16.66
C ALA A 41 -10.09 11.39 -15.96
N VAL A 42 -10.04 10.52 -14.95
CA VAL A 42 -8.79 10.15 -14.29
C VAL A 42 -7.95 9.20 -15.15
N LEU A 43 -8.57 8.19 -15.76
CA LEU A 43 -7.87 7.21 -16.60
C LEU A 43 -7.30 7.82 -17.89
N LYS A 44 -7.97 8.81 -18.48
CA LYS A 44 -7.44 9.57 -19.64
C LYS A 44 -6.10 10.26 -19.35
N LYS A 45 -5.79 10.54 -18.09
CA LYS A 45 -4.53 11.15 -17.65
C LYS A 45 -3.44 10.11 -17.38
N ASP A 46 -3.81 8.84 -17.20
CA ASP A 46 -2.91 7.73 -16.92
C ASP A 46 -3.40 6.44 -17.62
N ASN A 47 -2.96 6.26 -18.86
CA ASN A 47 -3.30 5.09 -19.69
C ASN A 47 -2.58 3.80 -19.26
N SER A 48 -1.83 3.80 -18.15
CA SER A 48 -1.09 2.61 -17.71
C SER A 48 -1.97 1.57 -17.01
N ILE A 49 -3.21 1.92 -16.70
CA ILE A 49 -4.13 1.08 -15.91
C ILE A 49 -5.16 0.42 -16.84
N PRO A 50 -5.16 -0.92 -16.97
CA PRO A 50 -6.21 -1.64 -17.68
C PRO A 50 -7.55 -1.45 -16.96
N ALA A 51 -8.49 -0.77 -17.62
CA ALA A 51 -9.77 -0.40 -17.02
C ALA A 51 -10.94 -0.68 -17.95
N PHE A 52 -11.90 -1.41 -17.40
CA PHE A 52 -13.06 -1.94 -18.09
C PHE A 52 -14.35 -1.54 -17.39
N TYR A 53 -15.45 -1.58 -18.13
CA TYR A 53 -16.78 -1.35 -17.57
C TYR A 53 -17.79 -2.41 -18.04
N ALA A 54 -18.76 -2.69 -17.17
CA ALA A 54 -19.93 -3.51 -17.44
C ALA A 54 -21.19 -2.70 -17.14
N ASP A 55 -22.06 -2.55 -18.15
CA ASP A 55 -23.38 -2.00 -17.95
C ASP A 55 -24.34 -3.14 -17.57
N VAL A 56 -25.00 -3.03 -16.42
CA VAL A 56 -25.98 -4.03 -15.97
C VAL A 56 -27.25 -4.06 -16.82
N ASN A 57 -27.48 -3.06 -17.68
CA ASN A 57 -28.58 -3.13 -18.66
C ASN A 57 -28.32 -4.21 -19.73
N ASP A 58 -27.05 -4.45 -20.08
CA ASP A 58 -26.65 -5.39 -21.14
C ASP A 58 -25.99 -6.66 -20.58
N VAL A 59 -25.30 -6.58 -19.44
CA VAL A 59 -24.46 -7.64 -18.88
C VAL A 59 -24.84 -7.96 -17.43
N LEU A 60 -25.55 -9.07 -17.26
CA LEU A 60 -26.17 -9.45 -15.98
C LEU A 60 -25.38 -10.49 -15.18
N ASP A 61 -24.42 -11.19 -15.78
CA ASP A 61 -23.71 -12.32 -15.16
C ASP A 61 -22.50 -11.90 -14.31
N ILE A 62 -22.01 -10.67 -14.46
CA ILE A 62 -20.82 -10.16 -13.76
C ILE A 62 -21.11 -9.81 -12.31
N HIS A 63 -22.15 -9.00 -12.04
CA HIS A 63 -22.40 -8.43 -10.72
C HIS A 63 -22.68 -9.48 -9.61
N PRO A 64 -23.38 -10.61 -9.85
CA PRO A 64 -23.59 -11.62 -8.81
C PRO A 64 -22.31 -12.34 -8.44
N LYS A 65 -21.39 -12.56 -9.40
CA LYS A 65 -20.11 -13.25 -9.19
C LYS A 65 -19.17 -12.49 -8.27
N TYR A 66 -19.30 -11.18 -8.22
CA TYR A 66 -18.50 -10.31 -7.34
C TYR A 66 -19.29 -9.74 -6.15
N GLY A 67 -20.49 -10.27 -5.87
CA GLY A 67 -21.30 -9.84 -4.73
C GLY A 67 -21.76 -8.38 -4.80
N VAL A 68 -21.93 -7.84 -6.00
CA VAL A 68 -22.37 -6.45 -6.20
C VAL A 68 -23.89 -6.38 -6.23
N THR A 69 -24.45 -5.76 -5.19
CA THR A 69 -25.90 -5.52 -5.03
C THR A 69 -26.31 -4.07 -5.28
N LYS A 70 -25.34 -3.16 -5.40
CA LYS A 70 -25.55 -1.72 -5.63
C LYS A 70 -24.63 -1.23 -6.74
N VAL A 71 -25.19 -0.41 -7.62
CA VAL A 71 -24.45 0.25 -8.71
C VAL A 71 -24.51 1.78 -8.51
N PRO A 72 -23.46 2.52 -8.89
CA PRO A 72 -22.19 2.05 -9.46
C PRO A 72 -21.24 1.44 -8.41
N SER A 73 -20.53 0.40 -8.81
CA SER A 73 -19.50 -0.28 -8.00
C SER A 73 -18.20 -0.42 -8.78
N LEU A 74 -17.10 0.08 -8.21
CA LEU A 74 -15.76 -0.11 -8.76
C LEU A 74 -15.04 -1.24 -8.02
N ILE A 75 -14.54 -2.20 -8.79
CA ILE A 75 -13.83 -3.38 -8.33
C ILE A 75 -12.40 -3.37 -8.87
N ILE A 76 -11.46 -3.75 -8.03
CA ILE A 76 -10.09 -4.05 -8.44
C ILE A 76 -9.95 -5.57 -8.49
N LEU A 77 -9.59 -6.06 -9.66
CA LEU A 77 -9.37 -7.48 -9.90
C LEU A 77 -7.87 -7.75 -10.04
N ASP A 78 -7.36 -8.66 -9.22
CA ASP A 78 -6.01 -9.21 -9.24
C ASP A 78 -6.12 -10.73 -9.43
N SER A 79 -5.09 -11.39 -9.95
CA SER A 79 -5.07 -12.79 -10.44
C SER A 79 -5.43 -13.88 -9.41
N GLY A 80 -5.88 -13.50 -8.21
CA GLY A 80 -6.51 -14.38 -7.23
C GLY A 80 -7.33 -13.66 -6.16
N ARG A 81 -7.62 -12.35 -6.32
CA ARG A 81 -8.37 -11.55 -5.33
C ARG A 81 -9.22 -10.49 -6.03
N SER A 82 -10.45 -10.32 -5.56
CA SER A 82 -11.31 -9.19 -5.92
C SER A 82 -11.50 -8.29 -4.70
N GLU A 83 -11.08 -7.04 -4.81
CA GLU A 83 -11.32 -6.03 -3.77
C GLU A 83 -12.38 -5.06 -4.28
N LYS A 84 -13.47 -4.92 -3.53
CA LYS A 84 -14.49 -3.90 -3.80
C LYS A 84 -14.05 -2.60 -3.16
N VAL A 85 -13.94 -1.53 -3.96
CA VAL A 85 -13.15 -0.35 -3.54
C VAL A 85 -13.99 0.91 -3.44
N ILE A 86 -14.99 1.10 -4.31
CA ILE A 86 -15.90 2.25 -4.25
C ILE A 86 -17.34 1.81 -4.53
N GLU A 87 -18.26 2.35 -3.74
CA GLU A 87 -19.68 2.44 -4.05
C GLU A 87 -20.09 3.92 -4.27
N GLY A 88 -20.88 4.18 -5.31
CA GLY A 88 -21.46 5.49 -5.62
C GLY A 88 -20.53 6.47 -6.34
N CYS A 89 -21.06 7.65 -6.71
CA CYS A 89 -20.23 8.67 -7.35
C CYS A 89 -19.25 9.30 -6.35
N LYS A 90 -17.96 9.26 -6.68
CA LYS A 90 -16.89 9.94 -5.93
C LYS A 90 -16.19 10.96 -6.82
N ASN A 91 -15.50 11.90 -6.19
CA ASN A 91 -14.68 12.87 -6.90
C ASN A 91 -13.38 12.25 -7.42
N ASP A 92 -12.77 12.91 -8.41
CA ASP A 92 -11.51 12.52 -9.05
C ASP A 92 -10.40 12.23 -8.04
N SER A 93 -10.34 12.99 -6.95
CA SER A 93 -9.32 12.85 -5.90
C SER A 93 -9.37 11.48 -5.24
N ARG A 94 -10.56 10.91 -5.02
CA ARG A 94 -10.69 9.59 -4.41
C ARG A 94 -10.29 8.46 -5.36
N TYR A 95 -10.61 8.58 -6.65
CA TYR A 95 -10.15 7.63 -7.67
C TYR A 95 -8.63 7.65 -7.82
N LYS A 96 -8.01 8.84 -7.85
CA LYS A 96 -6.54 8.99 -7.89
C LYS A 96 -5.85 8.28 -6.74
N VAL A 97 -6.31 8.48 -5.50
CA VAL A 97 -5.72 7.82 -4.31
C VAL A 97 -5.80 6.31 -4.43
N LEU A 98 -6.93 5.77 -4.92
CA LEU A 98 -7.11 4.34 -5.09
C LEU A 98 -6.22 3.76 -6.20
N PHE A 99 -6.07 4.50 -7.29
CA PHE A 99 -5.21 4.12 -8.40
C PHE A 99 -3.74 4.14 -7.99
N THR A 100 -3.29 5.18 -7.28
CA THR A 100 -1.93 5.24 -6.74
C THR A 100 -1.67 4.06 -5.81
N LYS A 101 -2.62 3.73 -4.93
CA LYS A 101 -2.48 2.60 -3.99
C LYS A 101 -2.45 1.23 -4.69
N SER A 102 -3.20 1.07 -5.79
CA SER A 102 -3.48 -0.26 -6.35
C SER A 102 -2.75 -0.56 -7.65
N PHE A 103 -2.41 0.45 -8.44
CA PHE A 103 -1.79 0.34 -9.76
C PHE A 103 -0.55 1.23 -9.93
N GLY A 104 -0.24 2.08 -8.95
CA GLY A 104 0.92 2.95 -9.01
C GLY A 104 2.21 2.16 -9.19
N LYS A 105 2.84 2.28 -10.36
CA LYS A 105 4.29 2.15 -10.47
C LYS A 105 4.91 3.32 -9.73
N THR A 106 5.88 3.05 -8.86
CA THR A 106 6.69 4.05 -8.14
C THR A 106 7.28 5.08 -9.12
N LYS A 107 6.57 6.19 -9.32
CA LYS A 107 7.16 7.45 -9.77
C LYS A 107 6.99 8.43 -8.61
N ASN A 108 8.13 8.67 -7.97
CA ASN A 108 8.31 9.63 -6.89
C ASN A 108 7.62 10.96 -7.19
N ASN A 109 6.65 11.35 -6.36
CA ASN A 109 6.58 12.65 -5.69
C ASN A 109 5.33 12.74 -4.79
N SER A 110 5.57 13.07 -3.52
CA SER A 110 4.61 13.51 -2.47
C SER A 110 4.08 12.47 -1.46
N PRO A 111 3.87 12.88 -0.19
CA PRO A 111 4.41 12.20 0.98
C PRO A 111 3.32 11.66 1.91
N LYS A 112 3.29 10.34 2.11
CA LYS A 112 2.75 9.58 3.27
C LYS A 112 2.22 8.25 2.77
N ASP A 113 3.14 7.37 2.46
CA ASP A 113 3.03 5.94 2.75
C ASP A 113 4.45 5.40 2.59
N LYS A 114 5.33 5.79 3.52
CA LYS A 114 6.58 5.08 3.72
C LYS A 114 6.19 3.64 3.97
N ILE A 115 6.71 2.73 3.15
CA ILE A 115 6.74 1.30 3.49
C ILE A 115 7.22 1.25 4.93
N LYS A 116 6.37 0.78 5.85
CA LYS A 116 6.70 0.75 7.28
C LYS A 116 7.90 -0.17 7.44
N LYS A 117 9.08 0.43 7.51
CA LYS A 117 10.34 -0.23 7.79
C LYS A 117 10.22 -0.93 9.14
N GLN A 118 10.60 -2.20 9.22
CA GLN A 118 10.64 -2.88 10.50
C GLN A 118 11.86 -2.38 11.27
N VAL A 119 11.63 -1.56 12.29
CA VAL A 119 12.69 -1.03 13.15
C VAL A 119 12.72 -1.82 14.44
N VAL A 120 13.86 -2.41 14.77
CA VAL A 120 14.14 -3.04 16.06
C VAL A 120 15.29 -2.29 16.70
N VAL A 121 15.09 -1.81 17.92
CA VAL A 121 16.10 -1.11 18.70
C VAL A 121 16.59 -2.05 19.80
N TYR A 122 17.85 -2.46 19.72
CA TYR A 122 18.51 -3.20 20.79
C TYR A 122 19.09 -2.21 21.80
N SER A 123 18.58 -2.25 23.02
CA SER A 123 18.87 -1.28 24.07
C SER A 123 19.22 -1.96 25.40
N THR A 124 19.70 -1.16 26.35
CA THR A 124 19.81 -1.55 27.76
C THR A 124 19.22 -0.44 28.66
N PRO A 125 18.76 -0.75 29.88
CA PRO A 125 18.06 0.21 30.74
C PRO A 125 18.89 1.44 31.13
N THR A 126 20.22 1.29 31.21
CA THR A 126 21.15 2.34 31.66
C THR A 126 21.74 3.18 30.51
N CYS A 127 21.37 2.88 29.26
CA CYS A 127 21.95 3.51 28.08
C CYS A 127 21.26 4.85 27.74
N GLY A 128 21.91 5.97 28.05
CA GLY A 128 21.39 7.31 27.71
C GLY A 128 21.18 7.52 26.20
N TRP A 129 22.10 7.05 25.37
CA TRP A 129 21.99 7.13 23.90
C TRP A 129 20.80 6.36 23.33
N CYS A 130 20.42 5.25 23.98
CA CYS A 130 19.28 4.45 23.59
C CYS A 130 17.97 5.20 23.85
N VAL A 131 17.90 5.96 24.95
CA VAL A 131 16.77 6.84 25.24
C VAL A 131 16.67 7.96 24.20
N SER A 132 17.78 8.62 23.87
CA SER A 132 17.81 9.68 22.85
C SER A 132 17.36 9.17 21.47
N LEU A 133 17.82 7.98 21.06
CA LEU A 133 17.40 7.34 19.82
C LEU A 133 15.89 7.06 19.81
N LYS A 134 15.37 6.44 20.88
CA LYS A 134 13.94 6.11 21.00
C LYS A 134 13.06 7.36 20.90
N ARG A 135 13.44 8.42 21.62
CA ARG A 135 12.77 9.72 21.53
C ARG A 135 12.80 10.29 20.12
N TRP A 136 13.93 10.21 19.43
CA TRP A 136 14.03 10.66 18.04
C TRP A 136 13.10 9.86 17.11
N LEU A 137 13.00 8.54 17.29
CA LEU A 137 12.06 7.70 16.53
C LEU A 137 10.60 8.11 16.82
N ASP A 138 10.26 8.35 18.09
CA ASP A 138 8.93 8.79 18.52
C ASP A 138 8.55 10.16 17.94
N ASP A 139 9.46 11.14 18.00
CA ASP A 139 9.28 12.50 17.45
C ASP A 139 9.03 12.44 15.92
N ASN A 140 9.63 11.48 15.24
CA ASN A 140 9.43 11.22 13.81
C ASN A 140 8.27 10.27 13.50
N ARG A 141 7.51 9.83 14.52
CA ARG A 141 6.37 8.91 14.43
C ARG A 141 6.72 7.56 13.77
N ILE A 142 7.90 7.04 14.08
CA ILE A 142 8.40 5.76 13.57
C ILE A 142 8.10 4.70 14.61
N ALA A 143 7.33 3.68 14.23
CA ALA A 143 7.10 2.53 15.09
C ALA A 143 8.36 1.66 15.16
N TYR A 144 8.73 1.21 16.36
CA TYR A 144 9.86 0.32 16.58
C TYR A 144 9.55 -0.72 17.67
N ILE A 145 10.32 -1.80 17.65
CA ILE A 145 10.34 -2.81 18.70
C ILE A 145 11.53 -2.52 19.61
N ASP A 146 11.28 -2.24 20.89
CA ASP A 146 12.34 -2.09 21.89
C ASP A 146 12.72 -3.48 22.43
N THR A 147 13.96 -3.90 22.16
CA THR A 147 14.52 -5.16 22.63
C THR A 147 15.61 -4.89 23.64
N ASP A 148 15.28 -5.12 24.91
CA ASP A 148 16.22 -5.02 26.02
C ASP A 148 17.14 -6.26 26.06
N ILE A 149 18.37 -6.11 25.54
CA ILE A 149 19.32 -7.22 25.47
C ILE A 149 19.98 -7.54 26.82
N SER A 150 19.79 -6.71 27.85
CA SER A 150 20.32 -7.01 29.19
C SER A 150 19.60 -8.17 29.87
N LYS A 151 18.39 -8.49 29.38
CA LYS A 151 17.54 -9.57 29.91
C LYS A 151 17.64 -10.87 29.12
N ASP A 152 18.31 -10.85 27.96
CA ASP A 152 18.48 -12.01 27.09
C ASP A 152 19.93 -12.08 26.58
N GLU A 153 20.75 -12.85 27.31
CA GLU A 153 22.16 -13.05 26.99
C GLU A 153 22.37 -13.72 25.62
N LYS A 154 21.45 -14.61 25.20
CA LYS A 154 21.55 -15.28 23.90
C LYS A 154 21.28 -14.29 22.77
N ALA A 155 20.31 -13.40 22.93
CA ALA A 155 20.06 -12.32 21.99
C ALA A 155 21.25 -11.36 21.91
N ALA A 156 21.84 -10.99 23.05
CA ALA A 156 23.04 -10.15 23.09
C ALA A 156 24.23 -10.79 22.35
N GLN A 157 24.54 -12.06 22.63
CA GLN A 157 25.62 -12.79 21.95
C GLN A 157 25.38 -12.94 20.45
N SER A 158 24.14 -13.20 20.04
CA SER A 158 23.79 -13.32 18.61
C SER A 158 23.95 -12.00 17.89
N LEU A 159 23.56 -10.90 18.52
CA LEU A 159 23.73 -9.55 18.00
C LEU A 159 25.21 -9.19 17.86
N ILE A 160 26.04 -9.49 18.86
CA ILE A 160 27.50 -9.29 18.82
C ILE A 160 28.13 -10.10 17.69
N LYS A 161 27.74 -11.37 17.51
CA LYS A 161 28.24 -12.19 16.40
C LYS A 161 27.87 -11.63 15.04
N LEU A 162 26.69 -11.02 14.94
CA LEU A 162 26.17 -10.46 13.69
C LEU A 162 26.83 -9.11 13.35
N THR A 163 27.08 -8.26 14.34
CA THR A 163 27.56 -6.89 14.12
C THR A 163 29.04 -6.71 14.41
N GLY A 164 29.66 -7.62 15.16
CA GLY A 164 31.02 -7.46 15.68
C GLY A 164 31.12 -6.47 16.84
N HIS A 165 30.00 -5.91 17.32
CA HIS A 165 29.98 -4.84 18.32
C HIS A 165 29.19 -5.22 19.57
N THR A 166 29.74 -4.86 20.73
CA THR A 166 29.14 -5.08 22.06
C THR A 166 28.32 -3.90 22.58
N GLY A 167 28.51 -2.71 22.01
CA GLY A 167 27.86 -1.48 22.45
C GLY A 167 26.41 -1.37 21.97
N VAL A 168 25.58 -0.68 22.76
CA VAL A 168 24.22 -0.24 22.40
C VAL A 168 24.19 1.29 22.24
N PRO A 169 23.25 1.88 21.49
CA PRO A 169 22.15 1.24 20.75
C PRO A 169 22.64 0.52 19.48
N GLN A 170 21.98 -0.57 19.11
CA GLN A 170 22.08 -1.16 17.76
C GLN A 170 20.69 -1.21 17.16
N ILE A 171 20.54 -0.79 15.91
CA ILE A 171 19.25 -0.61 15.26
C ILE A 171 19.22 -1.50 14.03
N LYS A 172 18.26 -2.42 13.99
CA LYS A 172 17.98 -3.20 12.80
C LYS A 172 16.81 -2.56 12.05
N ILE A 173 17.04 -2.21 10.79
CA ILE A 173 16.05 -1.61 9.89
C ILE A 173 15.91 -2.56 8.69
N ASP A 174 14.82 -3.32 8.65
CA ASP A 174 14.64 -4.45 7.73
C ASP A 174 15.82 -5.45 7.78
N LYS A 175 16.72 -5.39 6.79
CA LYS A 175 17.90 -6.25 6.65
C LYS A 175 19.21 -5.55 7.03
N GLU A 176 19.18 -4.24 7.23
CA GLU A 176 20.34 -3.41 7.55
C GLU A 176 20.49 -3.29 9.06
N ILE A 177 21.73 -3.19 9.54
CA ILE A 177 22.02 -2.92 10.95
C ILE A 177 22.89 -1.68 11.06
N VAL A 178 22.48 -0.77 11.93
CA VAL A 178 23.21 0.44 12.30
C VAL A 178 23.68 0.29 13.73
N VAL A 179 24.98 0.46 13.94
CA VAL A 179 25.58 0.43 15.28
C VAL A 179 25.77 1.86 15.78
N GLY A 180 25.22 2.17 16.95
CA GLY A 180 25.22 3.49 17.56
C GLY A 180 24.16 4.43 17.00
N PHE A 181 24.04 5.62 17.60
CA PHE A 181 23.09 6.64 17.17
C PHE A 181 23.62 7.46 15.99
N GLN A 182 23.60 6.88 14.79
CA GLN A 182 24.09 7.53 13.56
C GLN A 182 22.95 8.24 12.81
N LEU A 183 22.67 9.48 13.18
CA LEU A 183 21.55 10.24 12.63
C LEU A 183 21.53 10.31 11.08
N PRO A 184 22.64 10.58 10.36
CA PRO A 184 22.63 10.62 8.90
C PRO A 184 22.22 9.28 8.28
N ARG A 185 22.78 8.17 8.80
CA ARG A 185 22.48 6.81 8.31
C ARG A 185 21.05 6.39 8.63
N LEU A 186 20.54 6.74 9.82
CA LEU A 186 19.15 6.50 10.20
C LEU A 186 18.18 7.28 9.33
N LYS A 187 18.48 8.55 9.03
CA LYS A 187 17.69 9.36 8.10
C LYS A 187 17.65 8.76 6.70
N GLU A 188 18.79 8.30 6.19
CA GLU A 188 18.89 7.64 4.90
C GLU A 188 18.02 6.36 4.85
N LEU A 189 18.23 5.45 5.80
CA LEU A 189 17.53 4.15 5.84
C LEU A 189 16.02 4.28 6.11
N LEU A 190 15.61 5.31 6.84
CA LEU A 190 14.21 5.61 7.16
C LEU A 190 13.59 6.63 6.20
N GLU A 191 14.34 7.07 5.18
CA GLU A 191 13.92 8.03 4.16
C GLU A 191 13.39 9.36 4.76
N ILE A 192 14.04 9.87 5.81
CA ILE A 192 13.70 11.12 6.50
C ILE A 192 14.62 12.24 6.00
N LYS A 193 14.04 13.40 5.68
CA LYS A 193 14.78 14.61 5.29
C LYS A 193 15.42 15.30 6.49
#